data_AF-A0A4V0XM24-F1
#
_entry.id   AF-A0A4V0XM24-F1
#
_cell.length_a   1.000
_cell.length_b   1.000
_cell.length_c   1.000
_cell.angle_alpha   90.00
_cell.angle_beta   90.00
_cell.angle_gamma   90.00
#
_symmetry.space_group_name_H-M   'P 1'
#
loop_
_entity.id
_entity.type
_entity.pdbx_description
1 polymer ?
#
loop_
_entity_poly.entity_id
_entity_poly.type
_entity_poly.pdbx_seq_one_letter_code
_entity_poly.pdbx_strand_id
1 'polypeptide(L)'
;MRMRLSRRGFTLIELLVVLGIITVLTGIAFPAISMVRASAKNAGCISNLRQLNTPIRTYSQAHGDRIPMANMLPAIGLNGPENGLPQLLKGYVDQASEIWFCPADVDDESLATGTSYMYIPGLLRYTPEVQCQVTKTVFLQKLNERAQAKARTDLEGQLLETFYSGVDKRAGGTGPRASYYPLLMDSADRHPGTRSPRNALYVDGSVREAVEDEEASDDATGEPQE
;
A
#
# COMPACT_ATOMS: atom_id res chain seq x y z
N MET A 1 65.91 -31.03 11.17
CA MET A 1 66.08 -30.37 9.86
C MET A 1 64.76 -29.71 9.48
N ARG A 2 64.61 -28.39 9.68
CA ARG A 2 63.39 -27.64 9.31
C ARG A 2 63.50 -27.25 7.83
N MET A 3 62.70 -27.89 6.97
CA MET A 3 62.54 -27.46 5.58
C MET A 3 61.86 -26.09 5.57
N ARG A 4 62.60 -25.03 5.20
CA ARG A 4 62.00 -23.74 4.87
C ARG A 4 61.30 -23.90 3.53
N LEU A 5 59.97 -23.95 3.55
CA LEU A 5 59.16 -23.80 2.34
C LEU A 5 59.49 -22.45 1.71
N SER A 6 60.11 -22.46 0.53
CA SER A 6 60.40 -21.27 -0.25
C SER A 6 59.07 -20.57 -0.55
N ARG A 7 58.85 -19.41 0.08
CA ARG A 7 57.69 -18.56 -0.25
C ARG A 7 57.95 -17.94 -1.62
N ARG A 8 57.25 -18.42 -2.64
CA ARG A 8 57.19 -17.74 -3.95
C ARG A 8 56.56 -16.37 -3.73
N GLY A 9 57.30 -15.30 -4.03
CA GLY A 9 56.79 -13.93 -4.02
C GLY A 9 55.90 -13.69 -5.23
N PHE A 10 54.83 -12.92 -5.04
CA PHE A 10 53.93 -12.50 -6.11
C PHE A 10 54.62 -11.42 -6.96
N THR A 11 54.57 -11.54 -8.28
CA THR A 11 55.11 -10.49 -9.16
C THR A 11 54.16 -9.30 -9.23
N LEU A 12 54.70 -8.10 -9.48
CA LEU A 12 53.88 -6.88 -9.62
C LEU A 12 52.87 -7.03 -10.77
N ILE A 13 53.26 -7.71 -11.85
CA ILE A 13 52.41 -7.95 -13.02
C ILE A 13 51.23 -8.87 -12.67
N GLU A 14 51.47 -9.96 -11.92
CA GLU A 14 50.39 -10.84 -11.46
C GLU A 14 49.38 -10.07 -10.60
N LEU A 15 49.84 -9.13 -9.77
CA LEU A 15 48.95 -8.28 -8.95
C LEU A 15 48.12 -7.34 -9.81
N LEU A 16 48.75 -6.72 -10.82
CA LEU A 16 48.11 -5.77 -11.70
C LEU A 16 47.01 -6.43 -12.53
N VAL A 17 47.28 -7.62 -13.10
CA VAL A 17 46.28 -8.35 -13.89
C VAL A 17 45.09 -8.77 -13.03
N VAL A 18 45.32 -9.25 -11.81
CA VAL A 18 44.24 -9.65 -10.90
C VAL A 18 43.35 -8.47 -10.54
N LEU A 19 43.95 -7.32 -10.19
CA LEU A 19 43.16 -6.12 -9.90
C LEU A 19 42.40 -5.63 -11.13
N GLY A 20 43.00 -5.69 -12.33
CA GLY A 20 42.33 -5.35 -13.59
C GLY A 20 41.11 -6.25 -13.89
N ILE A 21 41.21 -7.56 -13.61
CA ILE A 21 40.06 -8.46 -13.77
C ILE A 21 38.97 -8.13 -12.74
N ILE A 22 39.34 -7.88 -11.48
CA ILE A 22 38.37 -7.53 -10.43
C ILE A 22 37.63 -6.23 -10.77
N THR A 23 38.32 -5.19 -11.27
CA THR A 23 37.68 -3.91 -11.61
C THR A 23 36.70 -4.03 -12.77
N VAL A 24 37.02 -4.82 -13.79
CA VAL A 24 36.10 -5.08 -14.91
C VAL A 24 34.86 -5.83 -14.43
N LEU A 25 35.04 -6.88 -13.62
CA LEU A 25 33.92 -7.66 -13.09
C LEU A 25 33.02 -6.84 -12.17
N THR A 26 33.59 -6.06 -11.25
CA THR A 26 32.80 -5.20 -10.34
C THR A 26 32.14 -4.05 -11.08
N GLY A 27 32.77 -3.49 -12.11
CA GLY A 27 32.19 -2.43 -12.94
C GLY A 27 30.89 -2.85 -13.64
N ILE A 28 30.78 -4.10 -14.07
CA ILE A 28 29.55 -4.64 -14.69
C ILE A 28 28.51 -5.03 -13.62
N ALA A 29 28.95 -5.54 -12.47
CA ALA A 29 28.05 -6.02 -11.41
C ALA A 29 27.36 -4.88 -10.63
N PHE A 30 28.03 -3.75 -10.41
CA PHE A 30 27.52 -2.65 -9.59
C PHE A 30 26.14 -2.09 -10.04
N PRO A 31 25.88 -1.78 -11.32
CA PRO A 31 24.57 -1.26 -11.75
C PRO A 31 23.44 -2.27 -11.61
N ALA A 32 23.71 -3.58 -11.68
CA ALA A 32 22.69 -4.61 -11.52
C ALA A 32 22.17 -4.69 -10.07
N ILE A 33 23.01 -4.39 -9.09
CA ILE A 33 22.67 -4.51 -7.66
C ILE A 33 21.57 -3.51 -7.25
N SER A 34 21.54 -2.31 -7.82
CA SER A 34 20.50 -1.31 -7.49
C SER A 34 19.11 -1.78 -7.92
N MET A 35 18.99 -2.38 -9.11
CA MET A 35 17.74 -2.96 -9.61
C MET A 35 17.30 -4.15 -8.76
N VAL A 36 18.24 -5.04 -8.39
CA VAL A 36 17.94 -6.18 -7.51
C VAL A 36 17.43 -5.71 -6.14
N ARG A 37 18.04 -4.68 -5.56
CA ARG A 37 17.57 -4.10 -4.28
C ARG A 37 16.17 -3.50 -4.40
N ALA A 38 15.87 -2.78 -5.48
CA ALA A 38 14.54 -2.23 -5.70
C ALA A 38 13.48 -3.34 -5.83
N SER A 39 13.79 -4.40 -6.60
CA SER A 39 12.91 -5.57 -6.73
C SER A 39 12.71 -6.30 -5.40
N ALA A 40 13.76 -6.47 -4.59
CA ALA A 40 13.68 -7.08 -3.27
C ALA A 40 12.81 -6.25 -2.30
N LYS A 41 12.95 -4.91 -2.32
CA LYS A 41 12.10 -4.02 -1.54
C LYS A 41 10.64 -4.11 -1.98
N ASN A 42 10.36 -4.12 -3.28
CA ASN A 42 9.01 -4.29 -3.82
C ASN A 42 8.38 -5.63 -3.39
N ALA A 43 9.14 -6.73 -3.47
CA ALA A 43 8.69 -8.02 -2.96
C ALA A 43 8.36 -7.98 -1.46
N GLY A 44 9.12 -7.20 -0.68
CA GLY A 44 8.82 -6.89 0.72
C GLY A 44 7.50 -6.14 0.91
N CYS A 45 7.25 -5.08 0.13
CA CYS A 45 6.00 -4.32 0.19
C CYS A 45 4.78 -5.21 -0.14
N ILE A 46 4.88 -6.02 -1.19
CA ILE A 46 3.85 -7.01 -1.55
C ILE A 46 3.62 -8.02 -0.42
N SER A 47 4.68 -8.51 0.22
CA SER A 47 4.58 -9.44 1.36
C SER A 47 3.86 -8.81 2.55
N ASN A 48 4.20 -7.56 2.87
CA ASN A 48 3.58 -6.80 3.96
C ASN A 48 2.09 -6.55 3.69
N LEU A 49 1.72 -6.16 2.47
CA LEU A 49 0.31 -6.06 2.05
C LEU A 49 -0.45 -7.38 2.22
N ARG A 50 0.13 -8.51 1.82
CA ARG A 50 -0.49 -9.84 2.02
C ARG A 50 -0.68 -10.17 3.49
N GLN A 51 0.29 -9.83 4.34
CA GLN A 51 0.20 -10.05 5.78
C GLN A 51 -0.92 -9.21 6.41
N LEU A 52 -1.09 -7.97 5.97
CA LEU A 52 -2.17 -7.07 6.42
C LEU A 52 -3.59 -7.55 6.07
N ASN A 53 -3.74 -8.40 5.05
CA ASN A 53 -5.03 -9.01 4.73
C ASN A 53 -5.62 -9.82 5.91
N THR A 54 -4.77 -10.53 6.64
CA THR A 54 -5.19 -11.40 7.74
C THR A 54 -5.88 -10.64 8.88
N PRO A 55 -5.28 -9.59 9.49
CA PRO A 55 -5.94 -8.82 10.54
C PRO A 55 -7.19 -8.09 10.03
N ILE A 56 -7.21 -7.60 8.78
CA ILE A 56 -8.40 -6.98 8.18
C ILE A 56 -9.56 -7.97 8.08
N ARG A 57 -9.30 -9.18 7.57
CA ARG A 57 -10.33 -10.24 7.46
C ARG A 57 -10.79 -10.73 8.82
N THR A 58 -9.87 -10.85 9.78
CA THR A 58 -10.20 -11.26 11.15
C THR A 58 -11.09 -10.22 11.83
N TYR A 59 -10.79 -8.92 11.65
CA TYR A 59 -11.68 -7.83 12.08
C TYR A 59 -13.05 -7.97 11.43
N SER A 60 -13.10 -8.12 10.09
CA SER A 60 -14.37 -8.20 9.36
C SER A 60 -15.25 -9.33 9.90
N GLN A 61 -14.70 -10.52 10.07
CA GLN A 61 -15.40 -11.69 10.63
C GLN A 61 -15.93 -11.43 12.06
N ALA A 62 -15.15 -10.77 12.91
CA ALA A 62 -15.57 -10.44 14.27
C ALA A 62 -16.66 -9.35 14.33
N HIS A 63 -16.80 -8.56 13.27
CA HIS A 63 -17.71 -7.41 13.19
C HIS A 63 -18.85 -7.59 12.17
N GLY A 64 -19.20 -8.84 11.85
CA GLY A 64 -20.35 -9.17 10.99
C GLY A 64 -20.09 -8.93 9.51
N ASP A 65 -18.92 -9.35 9.03
CA ASP A 65 -18.42 -9.23 7.64
C ASP A 65 -18.28 -7.78 7.13
N ARG A 66 -18.23 -6.83 8.07
CA ARG A 66 -18.08 -5.41 7.77
C ARG A 66 -16.63 -5.02 7.54
N ILE A 67 -16.40 -4.25 6.50
CA ILE A 67 -15.11 -3.60 6.22
C ILE A 67 -14.77 -2.61 7.35
N PRO A 68 -13.52 -2.57 7.85
CA PRO A 68 -13.11 -1.62 8.88
C PRO A 68 -13.39 -0.16 8.47
N MET A 69 -14.05 0.61 9.33
CA MET A 69 -14.35 2.02 9.05
C MET A 69 -13.29 2.93 9.66
N ALA A 70 -12.24 3.20 8.89
CA ALA A 70 -11.13 4.10 9.24
C ALA A 70 -10.94 5.19 8.19
N ASN A 71 -10.20 6.24 8.52
CA ASN A 71 -9.79 7.24 7.53
C ASN A 71 -8.79 6.64 6.53
N MET A 72 -8.73 7.25 5.35
CA MET A 72 -7.82 6.83 4.28
C MET A 72 -6.36 6.83 4.72
N LEU A 73 -5.98 7.88 5.45
CA LEU A 73 -4.68 7.99 6.10
C LEU A 73 -4.90 8.37 7.56
N PRO A 74 -4.02 7.93 8.46
CA PRO A 74 -4.01 8.42 9.82
C PRO A 74 -3.75 9.94 9.85
N ALA A 75 -4.36 10.63 10.80
CA ALA A 75 -4.00 12.01 11.11
C ALA A 75 -2.81 12.01 12.07
N ILE A 76 -1.87 12.95 11.89
CA ILE A 76 -0.78 13.15 12.82
C ILE A 76 -1.33 13.91 14.04
N GLY A 77 -1.62 13.18 15.12
CA GLY A 77 -2.11 13.73 16.38
C GLY A 77 -0.96 14.03 17.35
N LEU A 78 -1.27 14.74 18.44
CA LEU A 78 -0.30 15.06 19.50
C LEU A 78 0.25 13.82 20.21
N ASN A 79 -0.51 12.72 20.20
CA ASN A 79 -0.16 11.45 20.85
C ASN A 79 0.24 10.36 19.84
N GLY A 80 0.53 10.73 18.59
CA GLY A 80 0.84 9.83 17.49
C GLY A 80 -0.29 9.73 16.46
N PRO A 81 -0.22 8.74 15.54
CA PRO A 81 -1.21 8.55 14.49
C PRO A 81 -2.61 8.22 15.01
N GLU A 82 -3.61 8.96 14.54
CA GLU A 82 -5.00 8.80 14.96
C GLU A 82 -5.95 8.53 13.79
N ASN A 83 -7.08 7.86 14.06
CA ASN A 83 -8.20 7.64 13.14
C ASN A 83 -7.90 6.84 11.84
N GLY A 84 -6.70 6.29 11.69
CA GLY A 84 -6.35 5.40 10.57
C GLY A 84 -6.54 3.92 10.89
N LEU A 85 -6.29 3.09 9.87
CA LEU A 85 -6.40 1.64 9.99
C LEU A 85 -5.52 1.01 11.09
N PRO A 86 -4.25 1.45 11.32
CA PRO A 86 -3.44 0.94 12.43
C PRO A 86 -4.10 1.15 13.80
N GLN A 87 -4.75 2.30 14.01
CA GLN A 87 -5.46 2.58 15.25
C GLN A 87 -6.67 1.67 15.43
N LEU A 88 -7.44 1.45 14.36
CA LEU A 88 -8.62 0.60 14.39
C LEU A 88 -8.29 -0.88 14.60
N LEU A 89 -7.17 -1.36 14.03
CA LEU A 89 -6.76 -2.77 14.10
C LEU A 89 -5.84 -3.10 15.28
N LYS A 90 -5.68 -2.22 16.28
CA LYS A 90 -4.79 -2.41 17.44
C LYS A 90 -4.95 -3.77 18.16
N GLY A 91 -6.15 -4.34 18.17
CA GLY A 91 -6.43 -5.64 18.79
C GLY A 91 -6.10 -6.86 17.93
N TYR A 92 -5.81 -6.65 16.64
CA TYR A 92 -5.56 -7.70 15.64
C TYR A 92 -4.12 -7.69 15.13
N VAL A 93 -3.47 -6.53 15.14
CA VAL A 93 -2.06 -6.33 14.76
C VAL A 93 -1.48 -5.19 15.60
N ASP A 94 -0.23 -5.34 16.01
CA ASP A 94 0.50 -4.27 16.70
C ASP A 94 0.68 -3.04 15.79
N GLN A 95 0.46 -1.86 16.34
CA GLN A 95 0.65 -0.59 15.65
C GLN A 95 2.11 -0.31 15.34
N ALA A 96 3.03 -0.85 16.15
CA ALA A 96 4.46 -0.75 15.92
C ALA A 96 5.00 -1.81 14.94
N SER A 97 4.13 -2.64 14.35
CA SER A 97 4.56 -3.71 13.45
C SER A 97 5.16 -3.16 12.15
N GLU A 98 6.29 -3.74 11.72
CA GLU A 98 6.97 -3.37 10.47
C GLU A 98 6.09 -3.61 9.23
N ILE A 99 5.06 -4.45 9.33
CA ILE A 99 4.17 -4.76 8.20
C ILE A 99 3.34 -3.56 7.76
N TRP A 100 3.23 -2.51 8.58
CA TRP A 100 2.59 -1.24 8.21
C TRP A 100 3.44 -0.41 7.26
N PHE A 101 4.73 -0.72 7.12
CA PHE A 101 5.66 0.05 6.32
C PHE A 101 6.12 -0.73 5.10
N CYS A 102 6.23 -0.04 3.96
CA CYS A 102 6.79 -0.61 2.75
C CYS A 102 8.32 -0.39 2.77
N PRO A 103 9.17 -1.43 2.59
CA PRO A 103 10.62 -1.26 2.58
C PRO A 103 11.19 -0.34 1.48
N ALA A 104 10.37 0.00 0.48
CA ALA A 104 10.69 0.98 -0.55
C ALA A 104 10.29 2.41 -0.17
N ASP A 105 9.44 2.60 0.86
CA ASP A 105 9.02 3.90 1.37
C ASP A 105 10.20 4.59 2.05
N VAL A 106 10.48 5.82 1.63
CA VAL A 106 11.54 6.68 2.19
C VAL A 106 10.99 8.05 2.58
N ASP A 107 9.67 8.21 2.59
CA ASP A 107 9.00 9.45 2.95
C ASP A 107 8.81 9.54 4.46
N ASP A 108 9.52 10.48 5.09
CA ASP A 108 9.48 10.68 6.55
C ASP A 108 8.06 11.04 7.04
N GLU A 109 7.26 11.73 6.24
CA GLU A 109 5.87 12.06 6.59
C GLU A 109 5.00 10.80 6.65
N SER A 110 5.08 9.95 5.61
CA SER A 110 4.41 8.64 5.59
C SER A 110 4.81 7.78 6.81
N LEU A 111 6.11 7.70 7.11
CA LEU A 111 6.60 6.97 8.28
C LEU A 111 6.06 7.55 9.60
N ALA A 112 5.97 8.88 9.72
CA ALA A 112 5.41 9.55 10.88
C ALA A 112 3.89 9.32 11.05
N THR A 113 3.16 9.08 9.96
CA THR A 113 1.72 8.70 10.02
C THR A 113 1.51 7.25 10.47
N GLY A 114 2.55 6.43 10.58
CA GLY A 114 2.45 5.05 11.07
C GLY A 114 1.94 4.03 10.05
N THR A 115 1.85 4.37 8.76
CA THR A 115 1.58 3.41 7.68
C THR A 115 2.02 3.95 6.32
N SER A 116 2.68 3.11 5.53
CA SER A 116 3.02 3.39 4.13
C SER A 116 1.85 3.21 3.16
N TYR A 117 0.73 2.64 3.62
CA TYR A 117 -0.40 2.27 2.79
C TYR A 117 -1.61 3.18 3.00
N MET A 118 -2.27 3.53 1.90
CA MET A 118 -3.54 4.25 1.86
C MET A 118 -4.71 3.27 1.96
N TYR A 119 -5.69 3.60 2.80
CA TYR A 119 -6.89 2.80 3.00
C TYR A 119 -8.07 3.31 2.17
N ILE A 120 -8.30 2.68 1.02
CA ILE A 120 -9.26 3.15 0.02
C ILE A 120 -10.72 3.19 0.50
N PRO A 121 -11.24 2.23 1.29
CA PRO A 121 -12.58 2.35 1.86
C PRO A 121 -12.79 3.65 2.65
N GLY A 122 -11.74 4.13 3.32
CA GLY A 122 -11.78 5.42 4.03
C GLY A 122 -11.95 6.62 3.11
N LEU A 123 -11.49 6.53 1.86
CA LEU A 123 -11.72 7.55 0.82
C LEU A 123 -13.12 7.41 0.22
N LEU A 124 -13.50 6.18 -0.18
CA LEU A 124 -14.79 5.89 -0.83
C LEU A 124 -15.99 6.25 0.04
N ARG A 125 -15.82 6.22 1.37
CA ARG A 125 -16.80 6.70 2.34
C ARG A 125 -17.28 8.14 2.05
N TYR A 126 -16.40 9.00 1.55
CA TYR A 126 -16.70 10.41 1.30
C TYR A 126 -17.29 10.67 -0.10
N THR A 127 -17.57 9.62 -0.88
CA THR A 127 -18.21 9.78 -2.18
C THR A 127 -19.61 10.41 -2.02
N PRO A 128 -20.05 11.22 -3.01
CA PRO A 128 -21.38 11.82 -2.98
C PRO A 128 -22.51 10.79 -2.81
N GLU A 129 -22.37 9.62 -3.43
CA GLU A 129 -23.34 8.53 -3.32
C GLU A 129 -23.53 8.06 -1.87
N VAL A 130 -22.44 7.80 -1.16
CA VAL A 130 -22.49 7.37 0.24
C VAL A 130 -23.00 8.50 1.14
N GLN A 131 -22.43 9.71 1.03
CA GLN A 131 -22.78 10.81 1.93
C GLN A 131 -24.23 11.30 1.76
N CYS A 132 -24.77 11.31 0.54
CA CYS A 132 -26.18 11.63 0.30
C CYS A 132 -27.13 10.61 0.94
N GLN A 133 -26.83 9.31 0.83
CA GLN A 133 -27.66 8.26 1.43
C GLN A 133 -27.59 8.28 2.96
N VAL A 134 -26.40 8.48 3.51
CA VAL A 134 -26.18 8.62 4.96
C VAL A 134 -26.96 9.80 5.49
N THR A 135 -26.81 10.97 4.86
CA THR A 135 -27.51 12.19 5.27
C THR A 135 -29.03 11.98 5.19
N LYS A 136 -29.55 11.47 4.08
CA LYS A 136 -30.99 11.21 3.94
C LYS A 136 -31.56 10.30 5.03
N THR A 137 -30.79 9.28 5.44
CA THR A 137 -31.27 8.25 6.37
C THR A 137 -31.09 8.65 7.82
N VAL A 138 -29.95 9.24 8.19
CA VAL A 138 -29.56 9.51 9.58
C VAL A 138 -29.89 10.94 10.02
N PHE A 139 -29.85 11.93 9.11
CA PHE A 139 -30.05 13.35 9.47
C PHE A 139 -31.46 13.63 9.99
N LEU A 140 -32.48 12.96 9.44
CA LEU A 140 -33.87 13.14 9.85
C LEU A 140 -34.23 12.39 11.14
N GLN A 141 -33.32 11.54 11.65
CA GLN A 141 -33.56 10.80 12.88
C GLN A 141 -33.24 11.68 14.09
N LYS A 142 -34.18 11.77 15.04
CA LYS A 142 -33.96 12.43 16.34
C LYS A 142 -33.15 11.52 17.26
N LEU A 143 -31.86 11.35 16.97
CA LEU A 143 -30.91 10.60 17.77
C LEU A 143 -30.05 11.55 18.63
N ASN A 144 -29.50 11.03 19.72
CA ASN A 144 -28.40 11.72 20.41
C ASN A 144 -27.11 11.62 19.57
N GLU A 145 -26.13 12.50 19.83
CA GLU A 145 -24.91 12.60 19.01
C GLU A 145 -24.17 11.26 18.88
N ARG A 146 -24.10 10.47 19.96
CA ARG A 146 -23.42 9.18 19.96
C ARG A 146 -24.16 8.13 19.12
N ALA A 147 -25.48 8.05 19.21
CA ALA A 147 -26.28 7.14 18.40
C ALA A 147 -26.28 7.57 16.94
N GLN A 148 -26.29 8.88 16.67
CA GLN A 148 -26.19 9.42 15.31
C GLN A 148 -24.84 9.07 14.67
N ALA A 149 -23.73 9.26 15.40
CA ALA A 149 -22.39 8.88 14.93
C ALA A 149 -22.29 7.38 14.64
N LYS A 150 -22.83 6.54 15.55
CA LYS A 150 -22.86 5.09 15.35
C LYS A 150 -23.70 4.71 14.12
N ALA A 151 -24.91 5.24 14.00
CA ALA A 151 -25.80 4.97 12.88
C ALA A 151 -25.18 5.40 11.54
N ARG A 152 -24.46 6.52 11.52
CA ARG A 152 -23.67 6.96 10.36
C ARG A 152 -22.61 5.93 10.00
N THR A 153 -21.75 5.54 10.95
CA THR A 153 -20.66 4.58 10.67
C THR A 153 -21.21 3.21 10.25
N ASP A 154 -22.30 2.76 10.87
CA ASP A 154 -22.97 1.50 10.50
C ASP A 154 -23.49 1.54 9.06
N LEU A 155 -24.15 2.64 8.67
CA LEU A 155 -24.68 2.80 7.31
C LEU A 155 -23.57 2.99 6.27
N GLU A 156 -22.54 3.79 6.57
CA GLU A 156 -21.36 3.93 5.71
C GLU A 156 -20.70 2.56 5.43
N GLY A 157 -20.58 1.72 6.46
CA GLY A 157 -20.05 0.36 6.31
C GLY A 157 -20.91 -0.51 5.39
N GLN A 158 -22.24 -0.49 5.58
CA GLN A 158 -23.17 -1.25 4.73
C GLN A 158 -23.14 -0.82 3.26
N LEU A 159 -23.04 0.49 3.01
CA LEU A 159 -22.98 1.03 1.65
C LEU A 159 -21.67 0.66 0.96
N LEU A 160 -20.55 0.70 1.68
CA LEU A 160 -19.26 0.25 1.16
C LEU A 160 -19.25 -1.25 0.89
N GLU A 161 -19.81 -2.06 1.79
CA GLU A 161 -19.95 -3.51 1.56
C GLU A 161 -20.77 -3.81 0.30
N THR A 162 -21.89 -3.09 0.11
CA THR A 162 -22.71 -3.16 -1.10
C THR A 162 -21.92 -2.72 -2.34
N PHE A 163 -21.09 -1.68 -2.20
CA PHE A 163 -20.23 -1.22 -3.29
C PHE A 163 -19.21 -2.30 -3.70
N TYR A 164 -18.51 -2.91 -2.75
CA TYR A 164 -17.49 -3.92 -3.03
C TYR A 164 -18.09 -5.24 -3.55
N SER A 165 -19.27 -5.63 -3.06
CA SER A 165 -20.00 -6.82 -3.55
C SER A 165 -20.72 -6.61 -4.88
N GLY A 166 -20.91 -5.34 -5.29
CA GLY A 166 -21.53 -4.99 -6.57
C GLY A 166 -20.67 -5.32 -7.78
N VAL A 167 -21.26 -5.21 -8.97
CA VAL A 167 -20.58 -5.41 -10.27
C VAL A 167 -20.17 -4.06 -10.83
N ASP A 168 -18.94 -3.96 -11.36
CA ASP A 168 -18.54 -2.76 -12.08
C ASP A 168 -19.14 -2.82 -13.49
N LYS A 169 -19.68 -1.71 -13.99
CA LYS A 169 -20.21 -1.62 -15.36
C LYS A 169 -19.46 -0.58 -16.20
N ARG A 170 -18.54 0.17 -15.60
CA ARG A 170 -17.85 1.31 -16.24
C ARG A 170 -16.57 0.89 -16.97
N ALA A 171 -15.87 -0.13 -16.50
CA ALA A 171 -14.57 -0.56 -17.06
C ALA A 171 -14.66 -1.68 -18.13
N GLY A 172 -15.82 -1.91 -18.75
CA GLY A 172 -16.03 -3.06 -19.67
C GLY A 172 -15.95 -4.45 -19.02
N GLY A 173 -15.50 -4.54 -17.76
CA GLY A 173 -15.46 -5.76 -16.97
C GLY A 173 -16.84 -6.10 -16.41
N THR A 174 -17.31 -7.32 -16.61
CA THR A 174 -18.52 -7.87 -15.98
C THR A 174 -18.28 -8.41 -14.57
N GLY A 175 -17.10 -8.16 -14.01
CA GLY A 175 -16.63 -8.70 -12.73
C GLY A 175 -17.05 -7.87 -11.50
N PRO A 176 -16.91 -8.44 -10.30
CA PRO A 176 -17.23 -7.73 -9.05
C PRO A 176 -16.27 -6.56 -8.82
N ARG A 177 -16.79 -5.41 -8.34
CA ARG A 177 -16.04 -4.20 -7.99
C ARG A 177 -14.91 -4.46 -7.01
N ALA A 178 -15.05 -5.46 -6.14
CA ALA A 178 -13.98 -5.98 -5.28
C ALA A 178 -12.70 -6.38 -6.02
N SER A 179 -12.79 -6.65 -7.33
CA SER A 179 -11.65 -6.96 -8.20
C SER A 179 -11.08 -5.72 -8.90
N TYR A 180 -11.59 -4.52 -8.67
CA TYR A 180 -11.09 -3.30 -9.31
C TYR A 180 -10.69 -2.26 -8.28
N TYR A 181 -11.39 -2.20 -7.15
CA TYR A 181 -11.09 -1.31 -6.05
C TYR A 181 -10.28 -2.04 -4.98
N PRO A 182 -9.05 -1.58 -4.66
CA PRO A 182 -8.27 -2.18 -3.60
C PRO A 182 -8.75 -1.73 -2.21
N LEU A 183 -8.42 -2.53 -1.19
CA LEU A 183 -8.55 -2.16 0.22
C LEU A 183 -7.38 -1.31 0.70
N LEU A 184 -6.16 -1.73 0.37
CA LEU A 184 -4.92 -1.02 0.67
C LEU A 184 -4.14 -0.79 -0.62
N MET A 185 -3.49 0.36 -0.72
CA MET A 185 -2.68 0.74 -1.87
C MET A 185 -1.43 1.46 -1.35
N ASP A 186 -0.25 1.11 -1.85
CA ASP A 186 0.93 1.93 -1.60
C ASP A 186 0.86 3.22 -2.44
N SER A 187 1.64 4.24 -2.05
CA SER A 187 1.76 5.44 -2.89
C SER A 187 2.99 5.35 -3.77
N ALA A 188 2.82 5.42 -5.09
CA ALA A 188 3.95 5.46 -6.03
C ALA A 188 4.87 6.65 -5.74
N ASP A 189 4.30 7.79 -5.30
CA ASP A 189 5.04 9.00 -4.95
C ASP A 189 6.00 8.81 -3.77
N ARG A 190 5.78 7.78 -2.94
CA ARG A 190 6.62 7.42 -1.79
C ARG A 190 7.85 6.59 -2.18
N HIS A 191 8.08 6.36 -3.47
CA HIS A 191 9.16 5.54 -4.03
C HIS A 191 10.16 6.33 -4.91
N PRO A 192 10.71 7.48 -4.46
CA PRO A 192 11.51 8.37 -5.30
C PRO A 192 12.75 7.68 -5.87
N GLY A 193 12.91 7.78 -7.20
CA GLY A 193 14.06 7.22 -7.91
C GLY A 193 14.07 5.69 -8.03
N THR A 194 13.04 5.00 -7.53
CA THR A 194 12.86 3.55 -7.74
C THR A 194 11.72 3.31 -8.72
N ARG A 195 11.88 2.37 -9.64
CA ARG A 195 10.81 1.96 -10.57
C ARG A 195 9.84 0.98 -9.88
N SER A 196 9.51 1.20 -8.62
CA SER A 196 8.61 0.30 -7.91
C SER A 196 7.18 0.55 -8.41
N PRO A 197 6.49 -0.47 -8.92
CA PRO A 197 5.09 -0.34 -9.31
C PRO A 197 4.23 -0.06 -8.08
N ARG A 198 3.05 0.53 -8.31
CA ARG A 198 2.08 0.78 -7.24
C ARG A 198 1.38 -0.53 -6.88
N ASN A 199 1.59 -1.07 -5.69
CA ASN A 199 0.97 -2.31 -5.26
C ASN A 199 -0.34 -2.07 -4.51
N ALA A 200 -1.27 -3.00 -4.71
CA ALA A 200 -2.61 -2.92 -4.17
C ALA A 200 -3.06 -4.28 -3.63
N LEU A 201 -3.67 -4.28 -2.45
CA LEU A 201 -4.35 -5.42 -1.82
C LEU A 201 -5.85 -5.32 -2.08
N TYR A 202 -6.47 -6.42 -2.53
CA TYR A 202 -7.89 -6.50 -2.85
C TYR A 202 -8.67 -7.34 -1.83
N VAL A 203 -10.01 -7.26 -1.89
CA VAL A 203 -10.93 -7.93 -0.93
C VAL A 203 -10.79 -9.46 -0.97
N ASP A 204 -10.45 -10.02 -2.12
CA ASP A 204 -10.17 -11.45 -2.30
C ASP A 204 -8.83 -11.89 -1.67
N GLY A 205 -8.04 -10.93 -1.17
CA GLY A 205 -6.71 -11.15 -0.62
C GLY A 205 -5.60 -11.19 -1.67
N SER A 206 -5.92 -10.97 -2.95
CA SER A 206 -4.91 -10.85 -3.98
C SER A 206 -4.12 -9.55 -3.79
N VAL A 207 -2.81 -9.61 -4.06
CA VAL A 207 -1.94 -8.44 -4.11
C VAL A 207 -1.30 -8.40 -5.48
N ARG A 208 -1.50 -7.28 -6.18
CA ARG A 208 -1.03 -7.04 -7.54
C ARG A 208 -0.78 -5.55 -7.74
N GLU A 209 -0.16 -5.23 -8.87
CA GLU A 209 -0.04 -3.85 -9.32
C GLU A 209 -1.43 -3.23 -9.51
N ALA A 210 -1.60 -2.01 -9.00
CA ALA A 210 -2.82 -1.25 -9.17
C ALA A 210 -2.99 -0.93 -10.65
N VAL A 211 -4.18 -1.19 -11.17
CA VAL A 211 -4.52 -0.84 -12.55
C VAL A 211 -4.64 0.67 -12.60
N GLU A 212 -3.68 1.34 -13.23
CA GLU A 212 -3.84 2.73 -13.66
C GLU A 212 -4.62 2.69 -14.97
N ASP A 213 -5.87 3.16 -14.98
CA ASP A 213 -6.63 3.31 -16.22
C ASP A 213 -5.93 4.39 -17.06
N GLU A 214 -5.05 3.99 -17.98
CA GLU A 214 -4.34 4.88 -18.92
C GLU A 214 -5.31 5.69 -19.82
N GLU A 215 -6.61 5.36 -19.85
CA GLU A 215 -7.61 6.01 -20.71
C GLU A 215 -8.26 7.27 -20.09
N ALA A 216 -8.03 7.58 -18.80
CA ALA A 216 -8.69 8.72 -18.15
C ALA A 216 -7.95 10.07 -18.27
N SER A 217 -6.71 10.09 -18.77
CA SER A 217 -5.94 11.34 -18.92
C SER A 217 -6.16 12.06 -20.25
N ASP A 218 -6.65 11.38 -21.29
CA ASP A 218 -6.81 11.97 -22.63
C ASP A 218 -8.13 12.75 -22.81
N ASP A 219 -9.12 12.55 -21.95
CA ASP A 219 -10.44 13.21 -22.06
C ASP A 219 -10.55 14.51 -21.23
N ALA A 220 -9.49 14.89 -20.49
CA ALA A 220 -9.44 16.10 -19.67
C ALA A 220 -8.89 17.33 -20.42
N THR A 221 -8.39 17.16 -21.64
CA THR A 221 -7.95 18.26 -22.54
C THR A 221 -8.89 18.40 -23.73
N GLY A 222 -10.20 18.40 -23.49
CA GLY A 222 -11.18 18.87 -24.46
C GLY A 222 -11.20 20.39 -24.54
N GLU A 223 -10.16 21.01 -25.08
CA GLU A 223 -10.29 22.37 -25.61
C GLU A 223 -11.15 22.29 -26.89
N PRO A 224 -12.26 23.04 -26.99
CA PRO A 224 -13.04 23.09 -28.21
C PRO A 224 -12.20 23.80 -29.29
N GLN A 225 -11.82 23.07 -30.34
CA GLN A 225 -11.23 23.67 -31.52
C GLN A 225 -12.30 24.51 -32.25
N GLU A 226 -12.14 25.83 -32.21
CA GLU A 226 -12.74 26.77 -33.16
C GLU A 226 -12.04 26.68 -34.54
#